data_AF-A0A960U4L0-F1
#
_entry.id   AF-A0A960U4L0-F1
#
_cell.length_a   1.000
_cell.length_b   1.000
_cell.length_c   1.000
_cell.angle_alpha   90.00
_cell.angle_beta   90.00
_cell.angle_gamma   90.00
#
_symmetry.space_group_name_H-M   'P 1'
#
loop_
_entity.id
_entity.type
_entity.pdbx_description
1 polymer ?
#
loop_
_entity_poly.entity_id
_entity_poly.type
_entity_poly.pdbx_seq_one_letter_code
_entity_poly.pdbx_strand_id
1 'polypeptide(L)'
;MLEELLEKLHLTTKNAYDYSRKNKSKKKKLKKKFIYKNRVRESVFFMLSLNGSYIISLSCMVLFRDGLIRSETYVKILFAYTCLTVLLGVFYLPYKLKHYGLNRKKLIYNLKMGSLLGLIGLILAVLIRISLVKSGRLEFRFRAIPEWEFFLYPFSVMAQETMIRGYLQSYFISLFDGSKKNEFVAIFLSSIIFGIMHLMYGFILAGLAFLFSIILGYFYRKSESLVGVLIIHFMTGTAMFYFKH
;
A
#
# COMPACT_ATOMS: atom_id res chain seq x y z
N MET A 1 -40.33 -37.70 43.59
CA MET A 1 -39.69 -38.33 42.41
C MET A 1 -39.71 -37.41 41.19
N LEU A 2 -40.86 -36.84 40.78
CA LEU A 2 -40.92 -35.93 39.62
C LEU A 2 -40.19 -34.60 39.84
N GLU A 3 -40.34 -33.99 41.01
CA GLU A 3 -39.67 -32.72 41.36
C GLU A 3 -38.14 -32.86 41.40
N GLU A 4 -37.63 -33.95 41.97
CA GLU A 4 -36.20 -34.24 42.03
C GLU A 4 -35.60 -34.46 40.62
N LEU A 5 -36.37 -35.04 39.70
CA LEU A 5 -36.01 -35.18 38.30
C LEU A 5 -35.98 -33.83 37.58
N LEU A 6 -36.96 -32.96 37.82
CA LEU A 6 -37.02 -31.61 37.26
C LEU A 6 -35.85 -30.74 37.76
N GLU A 7 -35.50 -30.83 39.03
CA GLU A 7 -34.39 -30.10 39.63
C GLU A 7 -33.04 -30.55 39.04
N LYS A 8 -32.81 -31.86 38.91
CA LYS A 8 -31.61 -32.40 38.23
C LYS A 8 -31.53 -31.96 36.78
N LEU A 9 -32.65 -31.93 36.05
CA LEU A 9 -32.68 -31.48 34.66
C LEU A 9 -32.37 -29.97 34.54
N HIS A 10 -32.89 -29.15 35.46
CA HIS A 10 -32.63 -27.72 35.53
C HIS A 10 -31.16 -27.41 35.85
N LEU A 11 -30.57 -28.10 36.82
CA LEU A 11 -29.13 -27.99 37.14
C LEU A 11 -28.24 -28.38 35.95
N THR A 12 -28.58 -29.47 35.25
CA THR A 12 -27.81 -29.95 34.10
C THR A 12 -27.86 -28.96 32.93
N THR A 13 -29.04 -28.42 32.63
CA THR A 13 -29.22 -27.42 31.56
C THR A 13 -28.53 -26.09 31.89
N LYS A 14 -28.63 -25.61 33.14
CA LYS A 14 -27.93 -24.41 33.61
C LYS A 14 -26.41 -24.55 33.52
N ASN A 15 -25.86 -25.70 33.95
CA ASN A 15 -24.43 -25.99 33.86
C ASN A 15 -23.94 -26.03 32.41
N ALA A 16 -24.70 -26.66 31.51
CA ALA A 16 -24.38 -26.71 30.08
C ALA A 16 -24.40 -25.30 29.43
N TYR A 17 -25.39 -24.47 29.80
CA TYR A 17 -25.49 -23.09 29.34
C TYR A 17 -24.32 -22.23 29.82
N ASP A 18 -23.97 -22.30 31.11
CA ASP A 18 -22.87 -21.54 31.69
C ASP A 18 -21.51 -21.96 31.14
N TYR A 19 -21.32 -23.26 30.89
CA TYR A 19 -20.13 -23.78 30.23
C TYR A 19 -19.99 -23.24 28.79
N SER A 20 -21.07 -23.27 28.00
CA SER A 20 -21.12 -22.71 26.65
C SER A 20 -20.83 -21.20 26.63
N ARG A 21 -21.41 -20.45 27.58
CA ARG A 21 -21.20 -19.01 27.73
C ARG A 21 -19.75 -18.67 28.11
N LYS A 22 -19.16 -19.40 29.07
CA LYS A 22 -17.74 -19.27 29.45
C LYS A 22 -16.82 -19.57 28.27
N ASN A 23 -17.09 -20.61 27.49
CA ASN A 23 -16.32 -20.96 26.29
C ASN A 23 -16.43 -19.90 25.18
N LYS A 24 -17.63 -19.35 24.92
CA LYS A 24 -17.80 -18.22 23.99
C LYS A 24 -17.02 -16.98 24.45
N SER A 25 -17.07 -16.66 25.75
CA SER A 25 -16.31 -15.56 26.34
C SER A 25 -14.79 -15.75 26.21
N LYS A 26 -14.29 -16.96 26.49
CA LYS A 26 -12.87 -17.33 26.35
C LYS A 26 -12.40 -17.22 24.90
N LYS A 27 -13.18 -17.74 23.93
CA LYS A 27 -12.90 -17.59 22.49
C LYS A 27 -12.87 -16.11 22.06
N LYS A 28 -13.80 -15.28 22.55
CA LYS A 28 -13.82 -13.84 22.26
C LYS A 28 -12.60 -13.11 22.83
N LYS A 29 -12.17 -13.45 24.05
CA LYS A 29 -10.94 -12.91 24.67
C LYS A 29 -9.69 -13.32 23.89
N LEU A 30 -9.57 -14.59 23.51
CA LEU A 30 -8.45 -15.09 22.70
C LEU A 30 -8.38 -14.40 21.33
N LYS A 31 -9.53 -14.24 20.65
CA LYS A 31 -9.62 -13.51 19.38
C LYS A 31 -9.18 -12.05 19.53
N LYS A 32 -9.62 -11.36 20.59
CA LYS A 32 -9.17 -9.98 20.89
C LYS A 32 -7.66 -9.91 21.13
N LYS A 33 -7.11 -10.84 21.93
CA LYS A 33 -5.66 -10.90 22.22
C LYS A 33 -4.84 -11.16 20.96
N PHE A 34 -5.31 -12.04 20.08
CA PHE A 34 -4.68 -12.32 18.78
C PHE A 34 -4.67 -11.08 17.88
N ILE A 35 -5.83 -10.41 17.73
CA ILE A 35 -5.94 -9.17 16.94
C ILE A 35 -5.01 -8.09 17.49
N TYR A 36 -4.99 -7.88 18.81
CA TYR A 36 -4.13 -6.89 19.44
C TYR A 36 -2.65 -7.17 19.19
N LYS A 37 -2.19 -8.41 19.43
CA LYS A 37 -0.79 -8.81 19.19
C LYS A 37 -0.37 -8.59 17.73
N ASN A 38 -1.24 -8.93 16.79
CA ASN A 38 -0.98 -8.73 15.37
C ASN A 38 -0.91 -7.25 15.00
N ARG A 39 -1.82 -6.40 15.53
CA ARG A 39 -1.76 -4.95 15.30
C ARG A 39 -0.47 -4.33 15.80
N VAL A 40 -0.02 -4.69 17.01
CA VAL A 40 1.27 -4.21 17.54
C VAL A 40 2.42 -4.59 16.60
N ARG A 41 2.42 -5.82 16.08
CA ARG A 41 3.44 -6.30 15.14
C ARG A 41 3.43 -5.51 13.84
N GLU A 42 2.26 -5.23 13.29
CA GLU A 42 2.08 -4.36 12.12
C GLU A 42 2.57 -2.94 12.40
N SER A 43 2.14 -2.31 13.49
CA SER A 43 2.58 -0.97 13.87
C SER A 43 4.10 -0.85 13.99
N VAL A 44 4.75 -1.82 14.65
CA VAL A 44 6.21 -1.86 14.76
C VAL A 44 6.86 -1.98 13.39
N PHE A 45 6.37 -2.88 12.54
CA PHE A 45 6.89 -3.04 11.18
C PHE A 45 6.80 -1.74 10.37
N PHE A 46 5.64 -1.07 10.41
CA PHE A 46 5.44 0.19 9.68
C PHE A 46 6.26 1.34 10.24
N MET A 47 6.36 1.47 11.56
CA MET A 47 7.21 2.48 12.16
C MET A 47 8.67 2.29 11.74
N LEU A 48 9.20 1.07 11.82
CA LEU A 48 10.57 0.80 11.37
C LEU A 48 10.74 1.04 9.87
N SER A 49 9.78 0.61 9.05
CA SER A 49 9.84 0.79 7.60
C SER A 49 9.81 2.28 7.20
N LEU A 50 8.95 3.08 7.84
CA LEU A 50 8.85 4.52 7.57
C LEU A 50 10.06 5.28 8.11
N ASN A 51 10.49 5.02 9.34
CA ASN A 51 11.69 5.66 9.89
C ASN A 51 12.95 5.30 9.09
N GLY A 52 13.10 4.03 8.69
CA GLY A 52 14.21 3.63 7.82
C GLY A 52 14.16 4.33 6.46
N SER A 53 12.98 4.47 5.84
CA SER A 53 12.85 5.23 4.59
C SER A 53 13.22 6.70 4.76
N TYR A 54 12.84 7.31 5.88
CA TYR A 54 13.15 8.69 6.21
C TYR A 54 14.66 8.88 6.42
N ILE A 55 15.30 8.04 7.24
CA ILE A 55 16.75 8.09 7.49
C ILE A 55 17.52 7.92 6.18
N ILE A 56 17.18 6.91 5.37
CA ILE A 56 17.82 6.68 4.07
C ILE A 56 17.63 7.88 3.15
N SER A 57 16.42 8.45 3.10
CA SER A 57 16.15 9.62 2.28
C SER A 57 16.99 10.82 2.72
N LEU A 58 17.06 11.09 4.03
CA LEU A 58 17.84 12.18 4.59
C LEU A 58 19.35 11.98 4.35
N SER A 59 19.87 10.78 4.61
CA SER A 59 21.27 10.45 4.35
C SER A 59 21.62 10.62 2.87
N CYS A 60 20.77 10.13 1.96
CA CYS A 60 21.00 10.30 0.54
C CYS A 60 20.91 11.76 0.09
N MET A 61 20.01 12.57 0.68
CA MET A 61 19.94 14.01 0.39
C MET A 61 21.25 14.72 0.78
N VAL A 62 21.82 14.39 1.94
CA VAL A 62 23.11 14.93 2.39
C VAL A 62 24.24 14.51 1.43
N LEU A 63 24.34 13.21 1.13
CA LEU A 63 25.36 12.69 0.21
C LEU A 63 25.23 13.27 -1.20
N PHE A 64 24.01 13.50 -1.68
CA PHE A 64 23.76 14.12 -2.98
C PHE A 64 24.17 15.59 -2.98
N ARG A 65 23.81 16.35 -1.93
CA ARG A 65 24.21 17.74 -1.76
C ARG A 65 25.74 17.89 -1.75
N ASP A 66 26.43 16.96 -1.09
CA ASP A 66 27.88 16.98 -0.97
C ASP A 66 28.58 16.38 -2.21
N GLY A 67 27.84 16.02 -3.27
CA GLY A 67 28.36 15.52 -4.53
C GLY A 67 28.89 14.07 -4.49
N LEU A 68 28.68 13.36 -3.39
CA LEU A 68 29.18 12.00 -3.16
C LEU A 68 28.37 10.93 -3.89
N ILE A 69 27.08 11.19 -4.13
CA ILE A 69 26.21 10.29 -4.90
C ILE A 69 25.45 11.05 -5.98
N ARG A 70 25.15 10.36 -7.09
CA ARG A 70 24.25 10.86 -8.13
C ARG A 70 22.79 10.60 -7.76
N SER A 71 21.87 11.37 -8.35
CA SER A 71 20.42 11.19 -8.15
C SER A 71 19.95 9.78 -8.53
N GLU A 72 20.53 9.17 -9.56
CA GLU A 72 20.26 7.78 -9.96
C GLU A 72 20.62 6.78 -8.87
N THR A 73 21.74 6.97 -8.19
CA THR A 73 22.17 6.11 -7.09
C THR A 73 21.18 6.18 -5.93
N TYR A 74 20.72 7.39 -5.61
CA TYR A 74 19.70 7.59 -4.59
C TYR A 74 18.39 6.84 -4.89
N VAL A 75 17.88 6.94 -6.13
CA VAL A 75 16.67 6.22 -6.56
C VAL A 75 16.85 4.71 -6.41
N LYS A 76 18.02 4.18 -6.80
CA LYS A 76 18.34 2.74 -6.68
C LYS A 76 18.38 2.27 -5.22
N ILE A 77 18.95 3.09 -4.32
CA ILE A 77 18.96 2.79 -2.87
C ILE A 77 17.54 2.74 -2.31
N LEU A 78 16.69 3.72 -2.65
CA LEU A 78 15.29 3.72 -2.20
C LEU A 78 14.48 2.56 -2.77
N PHE A 79 14.71 2.19 -4.04
CA PHE A 79 14.09 1.02 -4.64
C PHE A 79 14.50 -0.26 -3.91
N ALA A 80 15.80 -0.47 -3.68
CA ALA A 80 16.30 -1.62 -2.95
C ALA A 80 15.72 -1.70 -1.53
N TYR A 81 15.63 -0.57 -0.83
CA TYR A 81 15.00 -0.50 0.48
C TYR A 81 13.49 -0.83 0.44
N THR A 82 12.77 -0.37 -0.58
CA THR A 82 11.35 -0.68 -0.76
C THR A 82 11.15 -2.17 -1.03
N CYS A 83 12.01 -2.78 -1.86
CA CYS A 83 11.99 -4.24 -2.07
C CYS A 83 12.29 -5.00 -0.77
N LEU A 84 13.31 -4.58 -0.01
CA LEU A 84 13.66 -5.20 1.26
C LEU A 84 12.51 -5.12 2.27
N THR A 85 11.86 -3.96 2.40
CA THR A 85 10.70 -3.81 3.29
C THR A 85 9.54 -4.69 2.84
N VAL A 86 9.25 -4.79 1.53
CA VAL A 86 8.24 -5.74 1.03
C VAL A 86 8.58 -7.18 1.38
N LEU A 87 9.84 -7.61 1.17
CA LEU A 87 10.31 -8.95 1.51
C LEU A 87 10.20 -9.23 3.01
N LEU A 88 10.68 -8.32 3.85
CA LEU A 88 10.53 -8.44 5.31
C LEU A 88 9.05 -8.49 5.72
N GLY A 89 8.19 -7.73 5.05
CA GLY A 89 6.75 -7.77 5.26
C GLY A 89 6.15 -9.14 5.00
N VAL A 90 6.60 -9.86 3.96
CA VAL A 90 6.14 -11.23 3.66
C VAL A 90 6.38 -12.19 4.84
N PHE A 91 7.52 -12.07 5.51
CA PHE A 91 7.90 -12.97 6.61
C PHE A 91 7.41 -12.48 7.98
N TYR A 92 7.38 -11.16 8.21
CA TYR A 92 7.12 -10.57 9.51
C TYR A 92 5.63 -10.23 9.73
N LEU A 93 4.89 -9.87 8.68
CA LEU A 93 3.50 -9.50 8.84
C LEU A 93 2.60 -10.73 9.11
N PRO A 94 1.52 -10.57 9.89
CA PRO A 94 0.71 -11.71 10.35
C PRO A 94 -0.27 -12.26 9.31
N TYR A 95 -0.50 -11.53 8.22
CA TYR A 95 -1.47 -11.90 7.21
C TYR A 95 -0.81 -12.40 5.93
N LYS A 96 -1.49 -13.31 5.23
CA LYS A 96 -1.03 -13.84 3.93
C LYS A 96 -1.04 -12.73 2.88
N LEU A 97 -0.19 -12.83 1.86
CA LEU A 97 -0.11 -11.88 0.73
C LEU A 97 -1.47 -11.58 0.07
N LYS A 98 -2.39 -12.54 0.06
CA LYS A 98 -3.77 -12.33 -0.45
C LYS A 98 -4.54 -11.24 0.30
N HIS A 99 -4.28 -11.07 1.60
CA HIS A 99 -4.85 -10.01 2.44
C HIS A 99 -4.39 -8.62 1.97
N TYR A 100 -3.15 -8.54 1.49
CA TYR A 100 -2.51 -7.32 1.00
C TYR A 100 -2.70 -7.12 -0.51
N GLY A 101 -3.74 -7.72 -1.10
CA GLY A 101 -4.11 -7.47 -2.49
C GLY A 101 -3.37 -8.29 -3.55
N LEU A 102 -2.36 -9.11 -3.18
CA LEU A 102 -1.69 -10.05 -4.10
C LEU A 102 -2.58 -11.29 -4.29
N ASN A 103 -3.65 -11.13 -5.06
CA ASN A 103 -4.65 -12.14 -5.31
C ASN A 103 -5.29 -11.96 -6.70
N ARG A 104 -6.04 -12.98 -7.15
CA ARG A 104 -6.77 -12.98 -8.43
C ARG A 104 -8.24 -12.53 -8.29
N LYS A 105 -8.60 -11.84 -7.19
CA LYS A 105 -9.98 -11.40 -6.96
C LYS A 105 -10.38 -10.39 -8.03
N LYS A 106 -11.57 -10.57 -8.62
CA LYS A 106 -12.08 -9.70 -9.68
C LYS A 106 -11.07 -9.53 -10.83
N LEU A 107 -10.35 -10.58 -11.22
CA LEU A 107 -9.25 -10.48 -12.20
C LEU A 107 -9.69 -9.82 -13.52
N ILE A 108 -10.80 -10.27 -14.12
CA ILE A 108 -11.31 -9.71 -15.38
C ILE A 108 -11.64 -8.22 -15.24
N TYR A 109 -12.27 -7.82 -14.14
CA TYR A 109 -12.56 -6.42 -13.84
C TYR A 109 -11.28 -5.61 -13.69
N ASN A 110 -10.27 -6.12 -12.96
CA ASN A 110 -8.98 -5.46 -12.79
C ASN A 110 -8.23 -5.31 -14.11
N LEU A 111 -8.26 -6.31 -14.99
CA LEU A 111 -7.66 -6.21 -16.31
C LEU A 111 -8.38 -5.17 -17.17
N LYS A 112 -9.71 -5.25 -17.29
CA LYS A 112 -10.49 -4.31 -18.12
C LYS A 112 -10.42 -2.87 -17.61
N MET A 113 -10.77 -2.66 -16.34
CA MET A 113 -10.77 -1.32 -15.76
C MET A 113 -9.36 -0.80 -15.51
N GLY A 114 -8.42 -1.66 -15.12
CA GLY A 114 -7.03 -1.27 -14.97
C GLY A 114 -6.42 -0.80 -16.28
N SER A 115 -6.64 -1.52 -17.39
CA SER A 115 -6.17 -1.08 -18.71
C SER A 115 -6.88 0.18 -19.20
N LEU A 116 -8.19 0.30 -19.00
CA LEU A 116 -8.94 1.50 -19.39
C LEU A 116 -8.46 2.75 -18.62
N LEU A 117 -8.40 2.66 -17.29
CA LEU A 117 -7.92 3.76 -16.45
C LEU A 117 -6.43 4.02 -16.66
N GLY A 118 -5.65 2.98 -16.94
CA GLY A 118 -4.23 3.09 -17.29
C GLY A 118 -4.00 3.81 -18.62
N LEU A 119 -4.84 3.55 -19.63
CA LEU A 119 -4.78 4.29 -20.90
C LEU A 119 -5.16 5.76 -20.72
N ILE A 120 -6.21 6.04 -19.95
CA ILE A 120 -6.60 7.42 -19.61
C ILE A 120 -5.45 8.11 -18.86
N GLY A 121 -4.89 7.45 -17.83
CA GLY A 121 -3.77 7.97 -17.06
C GLY A 121 -2.53 8.23 -17.91
N LEU A 122 -2.21 7.33 -18.85
CA LEU A 122 -1.13 7.48 -19.82
C LEU A 122 -1.34 8.72 -20.68
N ILE A 123 -2.51 8.89 -21.29
CA ILE A 123 -2.83 10.05 -22.13
C ILE A 123 -2.71 11.34 -21.32
N LEU A 124 -3.31 11.37 -20.12
CA LEU A 124 -3.25 12.54 -19.23
C LEU A 124 -1.80 12.85 -18.82
N ALA A 125 -0.99 11.85 -18.48
CA ALA A 125 0.42 12.03 -18.15
C ALA A 125 1.20 12.66 -19.30
N VAL A 126 1.02 12.18 -20.54
CA VAL A 126 1.64 12.77 -21.73
C VAL A 126 1.22 14.23 -21.91
N LEU A 127 -0.09 14.53 -21.80
CA LEU A 127 -0.62 15.89 -21.95
C LEU A 127 -0.08 16.84 -20.87
N ILE A 128 -0.09 16.41 -19.60
CA ILE A 128 0.46 17.18 -18.48
C ILE A 128 1.94 17.46 -18.73
N ARG A 129 2.70 16.45 -19.14
CA ARG A 129 4.13 16.58 -19.43
C ARG A 129 4.40 17.60 -20.54
N ILE A 130 3.67 17.52 -21.66
CA ILE A 130 3.78 18.48 -22.77
C ILE A 130 3.46 19.90 -22.28
N SER A 131 2.40 20.07 -21.48
CA SER A 131 2.02 21.37 -20.91
C SER A 131 3.11 21.93 -19.99
N LEU A 132 3.69 21.10 -19.13
CA LEU A 132 4.79 21.49 -18.25
C LEU A 132 6.03 21.91 -19.03
N VAL A 133 6.41 21.15 -20.06
CA VAL A 133 7.55 21.53 -20.93
C VAL A 133 7.28 22.85 -21.67
N LYS A 134 6.06 23.05 -22.19
CA LYS A 134 5.66 24.31 -22.85
C LYS A 134 5.68 25.52 -21.90
N SER A 135 5.41 25.31 -20.61
CA SER A 135 5.53 26.35 -19.57
C SER A 135 6.96 26.57 -19.07
N GLY A 136 7.96 25.97 -19.72
CA GLY A 136 9.38 26.16 -19.40
C GLY A 136 9.95 25.19 -18.36
N ARG A 137 9.17 24.20 -17.89
CA ARG A 137 9.64 23.16 -16.96
C ARG A 137 10.37 22.04 -17.70
N LEU A 138 11.63 22.32 -18.07
CA LEU A 138 12.43 21.45 -18.92
C LEU A 138 12.83 20.13 -18.24
N GLU A 139 12.74 20.04 -16.91
CA GLU A 139 12.96 18.82 -16.13
C GLU A 139 11.95 17.71 -16.49
N PHE A 140 10.81 18.07 -17.10
CA PHE A 140 9.82 17.13 -17.61
C PHE A 140 10.02 16.78 -19.09
N ARG A 141 11.12 17.17 -19.74
CA ARG A 141 11.39 16.71 -21.12
C ARG A 141 11.51 15.19 -21.18
N PHE A 142 11.17 14.63 -22.34
CA PHE A 142 11.35 13.21 -22.60
C PHE A 142 12.83 12.85 -22.52
N ARG A 143 13.12 11.79 -21.77
CA ARG A 143 14.48 11.27 -21.61
C ARG A 143 14.49 9.83 -22.11
N ALA A 144 15.43 9.53 -23.00
CA ALA A 144 15.76 8.15 -23.31
C ALA A 144 16.40 7.54 -22.06
N ILE A 145 15.83 6.44 -21.57
CA ILE A 145 16.33 5.72 -20.41
C ILE A 145 16.90 4.38 -20.90
N PRO A 146 18.02 3.90 -20.32
CA PRO A 146 18.57 2.59 -20.68
C PRO A 146 17.55 1.47 -20.55
N GLU A 147 17.56 0.52 -21.50
CA GLU A 147 16.56 -0.56 -21.61
C GLU A 147 16.41 -1.37 -20.32
N TRP A 148 17.49 -1.56 -19.57
CA TRP A 148 17.49 -2.33 -18.32
C TRP A 148 16.65 -1.67 -17.20
N GLU A 149 16.61 -0.33 -17.11
CA GLU A 149 15.78 0.35 -16.10
C GLU A 149 14.29 0.21 -16.44
N PHE A 150 13.96 0.20 -17.73
CA PHE A 150 12.60 -0.09 -18.19
C PHE A 150 12.15 -1.51 -17.81
N PHE A 151 13.03 -2.51 -17.93
CA PHE A 151 12.73 -3.89 -17.51
C PHE A 151 12.56 -4.04 -15.98
N LEU A 152 13.27 -3.24 -15.18
CA LEU A 152 13.12 -3.23 -13.72
C LEU A 152 11.89 -2.45 -13.24
N TYR A 153 11.38 -1.53 -14.06
CA TYR A 153 10.30 -0.64 -13.68
C TYR A 153 9.02 -1.37 -13.20
N PRO A 154 8.51 -2.43 -13.85
CA PRO A 154 7.37 -3.20 -13.34
C PRO A 154 7.57 -3.75 -11.92
N PHE A 155 8.79 -4.17 -11.58
CA PHE A 155 9.11 -4.68 -10.25
C PHE A 155 9.12 -3.56 -9.21
N SER A 156 9.61 -2.37 -9.59
CA SER A 156 9.53 -1.17 -8.75
C SER A 156 8.09 -0.76 -8.47
N VAL A 157 7.23 -0.73 -9.50
CA VAL A 157 5.80 -0.48 -9.36
C VAL A 157 5.15 -1.52 -8.44
N MET A 158 5.49 -2.81 -8.60
CA MET A 158 4.98 -3.86 -7.73
C MET A 158 5.37 -3.68 -6.26
N ALA A 159 6.63 -3.36 -5.99
CA ALA A 159 7.11 -3.14 -4.64
C ALA A 159 6.45 -1.91 -4.01
N GLN A 160 6.39 -0.78 -4.72
CA GLN A 160 5.77 0.45 -4.26
C GLN A 160 4.28 0.26 -3.96
N GLU A 161 3.53 -0.38 -4.86
CA GLU A 161 2.10 -0.61 -4.65
C GLU A 161 1.82 -1.63 -3.55
N THR A 162 2.66 -2.66 -3.41
CA THR A 162 2.55 -3.60 -2.29
C THR A 162 2.77 -2.90 -0.96
N MET A 163 3.80 -2.05 -0.86
CA MET A 163 4.08 -1.30 0.36
C MET A 163 2.96 -0.31 0.71
N ILE A 164 2.50 0.46 -0.27
CA ILE A 164 1.60 1.59 0.00
C ILE A 164 0.14 1.12 0.09
N ARG A 165 -0.34 0.27 -0.84
CA ARG A 165 -1.76 -0.13 -0.94
C ARG A 165 -1.97 -1.45 -0.23
N GLY A 166 -1.09 -2.41 -0.49
CA GLY A 166 -1.07 -3.66 0.22
C GLY A 166 -0.91 -3.42 1.72
N TYR A 167 0.23 -2.90 2.16
CA TYR A 167 0.55 -2.84 3.58
C TYR A 167 0.01 -1.59 4.29
N LEU A 168 0.43 -0.39 3.92
CA LEU A 168 0.09 0.85 4.65
C LEU A 168 -1.39 1.20 4.62
N GLN A 169 -2.03 1.19 3.44
CA GLN A 169 -3.46 1.50 3.32
C GLN A 169 -4.31 0.48 4.09
N SER A 170 -4.01 -0.82 3.98
CA SER A 170 -4.73 -1.86 4.74
C SER A 170 -4.52 -1.70 6.25
N TYR A 171 -3.31 -1.35 6.68
CA TYR A 171 -3.01 -1.05 8.07
C TYR A 171 -3.83 0.14 8.58
N PHE A 172 -3.86 1.26 7.85
CA PHE A 172 -4.66 2.42 8.24
C PHE A 172 -6.16 2.10 8.27
N ILE A 173 -6.69 1.32 7.32
CA ILE A 173 -8.09 0.85 7.37
C ILE A 173 -8.34 0.10 8.68
N SER A 174 -7.42 -0.79 9.08
CA SER A 174 -7.53 -1.57 10.31
C SER A 174 -7.37 -0.74 11.59
N LEU A 175 -6.55 0.32 11.52
CA LEU A 175 -6.29 1.23 12.63
C LEU A 175 -7.51 2.10 12.94
N PHE A 176 -8.19 2.58 11.88
CA PHE A 176 -9.39 3.40 11.98
C PHE A 176 -10.69 2.58 11.95
N ASP A 177 -10.60 1.25 12.10
CA ASP A 177 -11.73 0.34 12.13
C ASP A 177 -12.75 0.76 13.21
N GLY A 178 -14.00 1.01 12.81
CA GLY A 178 -15.06 1.58 13.66
C GLY A 178 -15.36 3.07 13.45
N SER A 179 -14.55 3.79 12.66
CA SER A 179 -14.89 5.16 12.23
C SER A 179 -15.65 5.16 10.88
N LYS A 180 -16.64 6.06 10.73
CA LYS A 180 -17.45 6.16 9.50
C LYS A 180 -16.64 6.52 8.24
N LYS A 181 -15.42 7.04 8.38
CA LYS A 181 -14.56 7.54 7.29
C LYS A 181 -13.21 6.81 7.20
N ASN A 182 -13.07 5.64 7.82
CA ASN A 182 -11.82 4.89 7.90
C ASN A 182 -11.13 4.67 6.55
N GLU A 183 -11.91 4.34 5.51
CA GLU A 183 -11.39 4.10 4.16
C GLU A 183 -10.80 5.36 3.54
N PHE A 184 -11.49 6.50 3.63
CA PHE A 184 -11.02 7.76 3.06
C PHE A 184 -9.76 8.26 3.77
N VAL A 185 -9.74 8.21 5.10
CA VAL A 185 -8.56 8.59 5.89
C VAL A 185 -7.36 7.71 5.53
N ALA A 186 -7.57 6.40 5.40
CA ALA A 186 -6.50 5.48 5.02
C ALA A 186 -5.94 5.76 3.61
N ILE A 187 -6.81 6.02 2.63
CA ILE A 187 -6.40 6.40 1.27
C ILE A 187 -5.61 7.71 1.31
N PHE A 188 -6.11 8.70 2.04
CA PHE A 188 -5.46 10.01 2.12
C PHE A 188 -4.07 9.93 2.76
N LEU A 189 -3.94 9.25 3.92
CA LEU A 189 -2.66 9.11 4.62
C LEU A 189 -1.63 8.30 3.83
N SER A 190 -2.04 7.17 3.26
CA SER A 190 -1.15 6.38 2.38
C SER A 190 -0.73 7.17 1.14
N SER A 191 -1.61 8.05 0.63
CA SER A 191 -1.28 8.92 -0.51
C SER A 191 -0.32 10.03 -0.16
N ILE A 192 -0.40 10.62 1.04
CA ILE A 192 0.61 11.57 1.52
C ILE A 192 1.99 10.92 1.50
N ILE A 193 2.11 9.70 2.04
CA ILE A 193 3.38 8.97 2.08
C ILE A 193 3.89 8.73 0.64
N PHE A 194 3.01 8.31 -0.28
CA PHE A 194 3.38 8.12 -1.68
C PHE A 194 3.88 9.41 -2.34
N GLY A 195 3.21 10.54 -2.12
CA GLY A 195 3.64 11.85 -2.62
C GLY A 195 4.99 12.30 -2.04
N ILE A 196 5.19 12.13 -0.72
CA ILE A 196 6.46 12.44 -0.04
C ILE A 196 7.62 11.66 -0.66
N MET A 197 7.42 10.37 -0.95
CA MET A 197 8.43 9.56 -1.63
C MET A 197 8.81 10.08 -3.02
N HIS A 198 7.99 10.93 -3.66
CA HIS A 198 8.26 11.52 -4.97
C HIS A 198 8.80 12.96 -4.89
N LEU A 199 8.96 13.55 -3.69
CA LEU A 199 9.49 14.91 -3.52
C LEU A 199 10.89 15.08 -4.12
N MET A 200 11.66 14.00 -4.25
CA MET A 200 12.96 14.01 -4.90
C MET A 200 12.95 14.47 -6.36
N TYR A 201 11.80 14.33 -7.03
CA TYR A 201 11.60 14.78 -8.42
C TYR A 201 10.96 16.17 -8.49
N GLY A 202 10.83 16.86 -7.35
CA GLY A 202 10.23 18.19 -7.23
C GLY A 202 8.78 18.18 -6.74
N PHE A 203 8.36 19.32 -6.17
CA PHE A 203 7.04 19.50 -5.56
C PHE A 203 5.88 19.26 -6.52
N ILE A 204 6.01 19.65 -7.80
CA ILE A 204 4.96 19.46 -8.80
C ILE A 204 4.69 17.96 -8.98
N LEU A 205 5.74 17.17 -9.19
CA LEU A 205 5.59 15.74 -9.40
C LEU A 205 5.12 15.02 -8.13
N ALA A 206 5.57 15.45 -6.96
CA ALA A 206 5.06 14.95 -5.69
C ALA A 206 3.56 15.21 -5.51
N GLY A 207 3.07 16.40 -5.87
CA GLY A 207 1.64 16.73 -5.86
C GLY A 207 0.84 15.89 -6.85
N LEU A 208 1.34 15.70 -8.07
CA LEU A 208 0.72 14.81 -9.06
C LEU A 208 0.70 13.36 -8.57
N ALA A 209 1.79 12.86 -7.99
CA ALA A 209 1.88 11.52 -7.41
C ALA A 209 0.91 11.33 -6.24
N PHE A 210 0.74 12.34 -5.39
CA PHE A 210 -0.25 12.35 -4.32
C PHE A 210 -1.68 12.22 -4.86
N LEU A 211 -2.07 13.04 -5.84
CA LEU A 211 -3.41 13.00 -6.45
C LEU A 211 -3.66 11.68 -7.17
N PHE A 212 -2.67 11.22 -7.94
CA PHE A 212 -2.68 9.92 -8.59
C PHE A 212 -2.87 8.78 -7.58
N SER A 213 -2.16 8.85 -6.46
CA SER A 213 -2.26 7.88 -5.37
C SER A 213 -3.65 7.79 -4.76
N ILE A 214 -4.38 8.90 -4.64
CA ILE A 214 -5.75 8.88 -4.13
C ILE A 214 -6.65 8.06 -5.05
N ILE A 215 -6.52 8.25 -6.37
CA ILE A 215 -7.28 7.52 -7.39
C ILE A 215 -6.97 6.02 -7.29
N LEU A 216 -5.68 5.66 -7.23
CA LEU A 216 -5.25 4.28 -7.05
C LEU A 216 -5.77 3.67 -5.75
N GLY A 217 -5.70 4.40 -4.64
CA GLY A 217 -6.16 3.94 -3.34
C GLY A 217 -7.67 3.66 -3.32
N TYR A 218 -8.46 4.51 -3.99
CA TYR A 218 -9.89 4.27 -4.17
C TYR A 218 -10.16 3.04 -5.06
N PHE A 219 -9.45 2.92 -6.19
CA PHE A 219 -9.59 1.77 -7.08
C PHE A 219 -9.22 0.45 -6.37
N TYR A 220 -8.09 0.43 -5.66
CA TYR A 220 -7.64 -0.69 -4.83
C TYR A 220 -8.71 -1.09 -3.82
N ARG A 221 -9.37 -0.13 -3.17
CA ARG A 221 -10.43 -0.44 -2.20
C ARG A 221 -11.62 -1.15 -2.84
N LYS A 222 -11.98 -0.79 -4.08
CA LYS A 222 -13.09 -1.42 -4.80
C LYS A 222 -12.73 -2.78 -5.39
N SER A 223 -11.49 -2.94 -5.86
CA SER A 223 -11.04 -4.18 -6.49
C SER A 223 -10.54 -5.22 -5.47
N GLU A 224 -9.99 -4.76 -4.35
CA GLU A 224 -9.26 -5.53 -3.34
C GLU A 224 -8.14 -6.40 -3.94
N SER A 225 -7.57 -5.92 -5.04
CA SER A 225 -6.49 -6.56 -5.79
C SER A 225 -5.54 -5.50 -6.33
N LEU A 226 -4.24 -5.80 -6.28
CA LEU A 226 -3.21 -4.93 -6.85
C LEU A 226 -3.16 -5.01 -8.37
N VAL A 227 -3.72 -6.05 -9.01
CA VAL A 227 -3.53 -6.27 -10.47
C VAL A 227 -3.88 -5.03 -11.31
N GLY A 228 -5.07 -4.45 -11.11
CA GLY A 228 -5.44 -3.27 -11.89
C GLY A 228 -4.67 -2.01 -11.48
N VAL A 229 -4.32 -1.89 -10.19
CA VAL A 229 -3.49 -0.79 -9.67
C VAL A 229 -2.11 -0.78 -10.34
N LEU A 230 -1.49 -1.96 -10.45
CA LEU A 230 -0.18 -2.14 -11.09
C LEU A 230 -0.23 -1.74 -12.56
N ILE A 231 -1.28 -2.11 -13.29
CA ILE A 231 -1.45 -1.72 -14.70
C ILE A 231 -1.55 -0.20 -14.82
N ILE A 232 -2.41 0.43 -14.01
CA ILE A 232 -2.61 1.89 -14.05
C ILE A 232 -1.31 2.62 -13.73
N HIS A 233 -0.60 2.22 -12.67
CA HIS A 233 0.67 2.82 -12.25
C HIS A 233 1.76 2.59 -13.29
N PHE A 234 1.92 1.37 -13.80
CA PHE A 234 2.90 1.08 -14.84
C PHE A 234 2.69 1.98 -16.07
N MET A 235 1.47 2.04 -16.62
CA MET A 235 1.18 2.85 -17.81
C MET A 235 1.36 4.35 -17.58
N THR A 236 0.80 4.87 -16.48
CA THR A 236 0.85 6.31 -16.16
C THR A 236 2.27 6.77 -15.84
N GLY A 237 2.98 6.00 -15.00
CA GLY A 237 4.35 6.35 -14.63
C GLY A 237 5.35 6.11 -15.77
N THR A 238 5.10 5.14 -16.66
CA THR A 238 5.86 5.05 -17.92
C THR A 238 5.72 6.36 -18.68
N ALA A 239 4.52 6.86 -18.96
CA ALA A 239 4.36 8.14 -19.66
C ALA A 239 5.01 9.35 -18.98
N MET A 240 4.98 9.42 -17.64
CA MET A 240 5.61 10.54 -16.92
C MET A 240 7.13 10.47 -16.88
N PHE A 241 7.72 9.28 -16.75
CA PHE A 241 9.16 9.13 -16.54
C PHE A 241 9.90 8.63 -17.79
N TYR A 242 9.30 7.73 -18.57
CA TYR A 242 9.90 6.98 -19.67
C TYR A 242 9.19 7.25 -21.00
N PHE A 243 9.87 7.94 -21.91
CA PHE A 243 9.46 7.93 -23.31
C PHE A 243 10.70 8.01 -24.18
N LYS A 244 10.82 7.03 -25.07
CA LYS A 244 11.83 7.00 -26.11
C LYS A 244 11.30 7.87 -27.26
N HIS A 245 12.09 8.85 -27.71
CA HIS A 245 11.88 9.46 -29.02
C HIS A 245 12.21 8.45 -30.10
#